data_AF-A0A7V8YVD5-F1
#
_entry.id   AF-A0A7V8YVD5-F1
#
_cell.length_a   1.000
_cell.length_b   1.000
_cell.length_c   1.000
_cell.angle_alpha   90.00
_cell.angle_beta   90.00
_cell.angle_gamma   90.00
#
_symmetry.space_group_name_H-M   'P 1'
#
loop_
_entity.id
_entity.type
_entity.pdbx_description
1 polymer ?
#
loop_
_entity_poly.entity_id
_entity_poly.type
_entity_poly.pdbx_seq_one_letter_code
_entity_poly.pdbx_strand_id
1 'polypeptide(L)'
;MRRVLQMFFGAAAIWRNRDLRRAELAWGAAITAEWMHFVALGVFAYDAGGTLAVGVAGLVRLLPAALLAPFAAALGDRFRR
;
A
#
# COMPACT_ATOMS: atom_id res chain seq x y z
N MET A 1 10.59 18.99 -19.90
CA MET A 1 9.39 19.78 -19.50
C MET A 1 8.06 19.18 -19.96
N ARG A 2 7.88 18.76 -21.23
CA ARG A 2 6.62 18.15 -21.72
C ARG A 2 6.14 16.90 -20.94
N ARG A 3 7.06 16.01 -20.49
CA ARG A 3 6.69 14.80 -19.71
C ARG A 3 6.10 15.11 -18.33
N VAL A 4 6.64 16.12 -17.65
CA VAL A 4 6.17 16.54 -16.32
C VAL A 4 4.75 17.14 -16.43
N LEU A 5 4.53 17.99 -17.42
CA LEU A 5 3.20 18.55 -17.72
C LEU A 5 2.19 17.44 -18.06
N GLN A 6 2.57 16.44 -18.86
CA GLN A 6 1.69 15.30 -19.17
C GLN A 6 1.29 14.49 -17.93
N MET A 7 2.18 14.33 -16.95
CA MET A 7 1.86 13.71 -15.65
C MET A 7 0.76 14.48 -14.90
N PHE A 8 0.88 15.81 -14.84
CA PHE A 8 -0.12 16.66 -14.18
C PHE A 8 -1.47 16.68 -14.92
N PHE A 9 -1.48 16.71 -16.26
CA PHE A 9 -2.71 16.64 -17.02
C PHE A 9 -3.40 15.26 -16.95
N GLY A 10 -2.62 14.18 -16.84
CA GLY A 10 -3.15 12.85 -16.56
C GLY A 10 -3.87 12.80 -15.21
N ALA A 11 -3.26 13.40 -14.17
CA ALA A 11 -3.89 13.51 -12.85
C ALA A 11 -5.20 14.32 -12.89
N ALA A 12 -5.26 15.43 -13.65
CA ALA A 12 -6.49 16.20 -13.84
C ALA A 12 -7.59 15.40 -14.59
N ALA A 13 -7.22 14.51 -15.51
CA ALA A 13 -8.17 13.68 -16.26
C ALA A 13 -8.84 12.61 -15.38
N ILE A 14 -8.16 12.09 -14.36
CA ILE A 14 -8.71 11.16 -13.36
C ILE A 14 -9.94 11.76 -12.67
N TRP A 15 -9.89 13.05 -12.31
CA TRP A 15 -10.99 13.74 -11.63
C TRP A 15 -12.26 13.87 -12.47
N ARG A 16 -12.13 13.73 -13.80
CA ARG A 16 -13.24 13.78 -14.75
C ARG A 16 -13.98 12.46 -14.90
N ASN A 17 -13.37 11.33 -14.52
CA ASN A 17 -13.99 10.00 -14.56
C ASN A 17 -14.30 9.53 -13.13
N ARG A 18 -15.58 9.28 -12.83
CA ARG A 18 -16.05 8.91 -11.49
C ARG A 18 -15.42 7.61 -10.98
N ASP A 19 -15.23 6.62 -11.84
CA ASP A 19 -14.71 5.31 -11.45
C ASP A 19 -13.21 5.38 -11.17
N LEU A 20 -12.45 6.08 -12.02
CA LEU A 20 -11.02 6.34 -11.77
C LEU A 20 -10.81 7.15 -10.49
N ARG A 21 -11.59 8.21 -10.29
CA ARG A 21 -11.52 9.00 -9.05
C ARG A 21 -11.80 8.15 -7.80
N ARG A 22 -12.78 7.25 -7.86
CA ARG A 22 -13.09 6.34 -6.74
C ARG A 22 -11.95 5.36 -6.49
N ALA A 23 -11.39 4.76 -7.54
CA ALA A 23 -10.27 3.84 -7.43
C ALA A 23 -9.04 4.52 -6.80
N GLU A 24 -8.69 5.73 -7.27
CA GLU A 24 -7.57 6.51 -6.74
C GLU A 24 -7.80 6.94 -5.29
N LEU A 25 -9.00 7.39 -4.93
CA LEU A 25 -9.32 7.72 -3.53
C LEU A 25 -9.28 6.48 -2.63
N ALA A 26 -9.82 5.35 -3.10
CA ALA A 26 -9.79 4.10 -2.35
C ALA A 26 -8.35 3.59 -2.16
N TRP A 27 -7.53 3.65 -3.21
CA TRP A 27 -6.13 3.29 -3.17
C TRP A 27 -5.33 4.23 -2.26
N GLY A 28 -5.53 5.55 -2.38
CA GLY A 28 -4.88 6.54 -1.52
C GLY A 28 -5.26 6.35 -0.05
N ALA A 29 -6.53 6.11 0.25
CA ALA A 29 -6.99 5.81 1.61
C ALA A 29 -6.37 4.51 2.15
N ALA A 30 -6.32 3.45 1.33
CA ALA A 30 -5.72 2.18 1.71
C ALA A 30 -4.23 2.32 2.03
N ILE A 31 -3.46 3.00 1.17
CA ILE A 31 -2.03 3.26 1.40
C ILE A 31 -1.83 4.12 2.65
N THR A 32 -2.64 5.15 2.84
CA THR A 32 -2.55 6.00 4.04
C THR A 32 -2.81 5.20 5.31
N ALA A 33 -3.85 4.37 5.33
CA ALA A 33 -4.16 3.48 6.44
C ALA A 33 -3.03 2.47 6.70
N GLU A 34 -2.44 1.93 5.65
CA GLU A 34 -1.32 1.00 5.75
C GLU A 34 -0.09 1.62 6.44
N TRP A 35 0.23 2.87 6.08
CA TRP A 35 1.32 3.63 6.70
C TRP A 35 1.01 4.02 8.15
N MET A 36 -0.22 4.48 8.43
CA MET A 36 -0.64 4.76 9.80
C MET A 36 -0.54 3.50 10.68
N HIS A 37 -0.99 2.35 10.17
CA HIS A 37 -0.86 1.08 10.86
C HIS A 37 0.61 0.70 11.09
N PHE A 38 1.49 0.89 10.11
CA PHE A 38 2.92 0.59 10.24
C PHE A 38 3.56 1.40 11.38
N VAL A 39 3.32 2.71 11.41
CA VAL A 39 3.85 3.60 12.46
C VAL A 39 3.25 3.26 13.82
N ALA A 40 1.93 3.10 13.90
CA ALA A 40 1.25 2.79 15.15
C ALA A 40 1.71 1.46 15.75
N LEU A 41 1.84 0.41 14.92
CA LEU A 41 2.36 -0.88 15.34
C LEU A 41 3.80 -0.77 15.83
N GLY A 42 4.65 0.00 15.14
CA GLY A 42 6.04 0.21 15.53
C GLY A 42 6.16 0.90 16.90
N VAL A 43 5.41 1.99 17.12
CA VAL A 43 5.41 2.70 18.41
C VAL A 43 4.88 1.80 19.53
N PHE A 44 3.77 1.11 19.30
CA PHE A 44 3.20 0.17 20.27
C PHE A 44 4.17 -0.96 20.63
N ALA A 45 4.79 -1.59 19.63
CA ALA A 45 5.73 -2.68 19.86
C ALA A 45 6.99 -2.20 20.60
N TYR A 46 7.46 -0.99 20.29
CA TYR A 46 8.58 -0.39 21.00
C TYR A 46 8.25 -0.14 22.48
N ASP A 47 7.06 0.39 22.77
CA ASP A 47 6.60 0.59 24.15
C ASP A 47 6.44 -0.74 24.90
N ALA A 48 5.96 -1.78 24.21
CA ALA A 48 5.75 -3.10 24.79
C ALA A 48 7.06 -3.90 25.05
N GLY A 49 8.10 -3.72 24.24
CA GLY A 49 9.30 -4.58 24.33
C GLY A 49 10.54 -4.08 23.61
N GLY A 50 10.62 -2.77 23.34
CA GLY A 50 11.77 -2.11 22.72
C GLY A 50 12.01 -2.53 21.27
N THR A 51 13.26 -2.37 20.82
CA THR A 51 13.65 -2.58 19.41
C THR A 51 13.43 -4.01 18.92
N LEU A 52 13.63 -5.02 19.78
CA LEU A 52 13.41 -6.42 19.42
C LEU A 52 11.93 -6.69 19.10
N ALA A 53 11.01 -6.17 19.92
CA ALA A 53 9.58 -6.32 19.70
C ALA A 53 9.13 -5.65 18.40
N VAL A 54 9.69 -4.49 18.04
CA VAL A 54 9.47 -3.84 16.74
C VAL A 54 9.93 -4.74 15.59
N GLY A 55 11.12 -5.33 15.71
CA GLY A 55 11.66 -6.26 14.72
C GLY A 55 10.75 -7.48 14.52
N VAL A 56 10.30 -8.10 15.63
CA VAL A 56 9.38 -9.23 15.59
C VAL A 56 8.02 -8.82 14.99
N ALA A 57 7.45 -7.69 15.39
CA ALA A 57 6.20 -7.19 14.82
C ALA A 57 6.31 -6.97 13.30
N GLY A 58 7.44 -6.42 12.84
CA GLY A 58 7.75 -6.29 11.42
C GLY A 58 7.82 -7.63 10.71
N LEU A 59 8.50 -8.62 11.30
CA LEU A 59 8.57 -9.98 10.75
C LEU A 59 7.20 -10.64 10.67
N VAL A 60 6.40 -10.58 11.74
CA VAL A 60 5.04 -11.13 11.76
C VAL A 60 4.16 -10.49 10.68
N ARG A 61 4.33 -9.19 10.43
CA ARG A 61 3.62 -8.48 9.36
C ARG A 61 4.06 -8.92 7.96
N LEU A 62 5.36 -9.07 7.73
CA LEU A 62 5.92 -9.24 6.39
C LEU A 62 6.10 -10.70 5.96
N LEU A 63 6.39 -11.61 6.89
CA LEU A 63 6.63 -13.02 6.59
C LEU A 63 5.45 -13.69 5.86
N PRO A 64 4.19 -13.54 6.30
CA PRO A 64 3.07 -14.16 5.60
C PRO A 64 2.96 -13.66 4.15
N ALA A 65 3.13 -12.35 3.95
CA ALA A 65 3.09 -11.76 2.61
C ALA A 65 4.26 -12.25 1.74
N ALA A 66 5.48 -12.33 2.28
CA ALA A 66 6.65 -12.82 1.56
C ALA A 66 6.48 -14.28 1.10
N LEU A 67 5.86 -15.12 1.92
CA LEU A 67 5.59 -16.51 1.59
C LEU A 67 4.46 -16.67 0.57
N LEU A 68 3.40 -15.86 0.68
CA LEU A 68 2.19 -16.00 -0.15
C LEU A 68 2.25 -15.21 -1.46
N ALA A 69 3.02 -14.13 -1.54
CA ALA A 69 3.14 -13.26 -2.71
C ALA A 69 3.42 -13.98 -4.04
N PRO A 70 4.39 -14.93 -4.15
CA PRO A 70 4.66 -15.59 -5.44
C PRO A 70 3.45 -16.41 -5.93
N PHE A 71 2.70 -17.03 -5.03
CA PHE A 71 1.50 -17.78 -5.38
C PHE A 71 0.33 -16.85 -5.75
N ALA A 72 0.17 -15.76 -4.99
CA ALA A 72 -0.84 -14.75 -5.26
C ALA A 72 -0.60 -14.02 -6.60
N ALA A 73 0.65 -13.78 -6.97
CA ALA A 73 1.02 -13.18 -8.25
C ALA A 73 0.54 -14.02 -9.44
N ALA A 74 0.79 -15.33 -9.41
CA ALA A 74 0.32 -16.26 -10.44
C ALA A 74 -1.22 -16.31 -10.56
N LEU A 75 -1.94 -16.09 -9.46
CA LEU A 75 -3.40 -15.99 -9.47
C LEU A 75 -3.86 -14.68 -10.13
N GLY A 76 -3.14 -13.57 -9.88
CA GLY A 76 -3.41 -12.27 -10.49
C GLY A 76 -3.37 -12.30 -12.01
N ASP A 77 -2.43 -13.03 -12.59
CA ASP A 77 -2.27 -13.14 -14.05
C ASP A 77 -3.38 -13.98 -14.72
N ARG A 78 -4.01 -14.90 -13.97
CA ARG A 78 -5.07 -15.78 -14.48
C ARG A 78 -6.45 -15.12 -14.52
N PHE A 79 -6.71 -14.12 -13.70
CA PHE A 79 -8.01 -13.43 -13.66
C PHE A 79 -7.93 -12.10 -14.41
N ARG A 80 -8.61 -12.03 -15.57
CA ARG A 80 -8.78 -10.78 -16.32
C ARG A 80 -9.71 -9.85 -15.53
N ARG A 81 -9.21 -8.68 -15.13
CA ARG A 81 -9.94 -7.63 -14.41
C ARG A 81 -10.49 -6.58 -15.38
#